data_AF-A0A7W0Z1M3-F1
#
_entry.id   AF-A0A7W0Z1M3-F1
#
_cell.length_a   1.000
_cell.length_b   1.000
_cell.length_c   1.000
_cell.angle_alpha   90.00
_cell.angle_beta   90.00
_cell.angle_gamma   90.00
#
_symmetry.space_group_name_H-M   'P 1'
#
loop_
_entity.id
_entity.type
_entity.pdbx_description
1 polymer ?
#
loop_
_entity_poly.entity_id
_entity_poly.type
_entity_poly.pdbx_seq_one_letter_code
_entity_poly.pdbx_strand_id
1 'polypeptide(L)'
;AMHPARPDVLFMQKHWDVMRSDDGGGSWREVSGNLPSDFGFPIAVHAHEPETVYVVPIKSDSEHFPPDGKLRVYRSRTGGDEWEPLTKGLPQQDCYVNVLRDAMAVDALDACGVYVGTTGGQVYASADAGDTWAPIVRDLPAVLSVEVQTLP
;
A
#
# COMPACT_ATOMS: atom_id res chain seq x y z
N ALA A 1 -8.10 -6.95 0.25
CA ALA A 1 -6.94 -7.80 0.55
C ALA A 1 -7.29 -8.74 1.71
N MET A 2 -6.73 -9.96 1.69
CA MET A 2 -7.00 -11.03 2.66
C MET A 2 -5.69 -11.75 2.95
N HIS A 3 -5.42 -12.09 4.21
CA HIS A 3 -4.29 -12.94 4.56
C HIS A 3 -4.71 -14.42 4.55
N PRO A 4 -3.97 -15.35 3.90
CA PRO A 4 -4.34 -16.77 3.85
C PRO A 4 -4.51 -17.44 5.22
N ALA A 5 -3.67 -17.07 6.20
CA ALA A 5 -3.77 -17.61 7.57
C ALA A 5 -4.97 -17.07 8.40
N ARG A 6 -5.66 -16.02 7.93
CA ARG A 6 -6.83 -15.41 8.59
C ARG A 6 -7.86 -15.03 7.52
N PRO A 7 -8.48 -16.01 6.86
CA PRO A 7 -9.32 -15.76 5.68
C PRO A 7 -10.59 -14.95 5.97
N ASP A 8 -11.07 -14.97 7.23
CA ASP A 8 -12.23 -14.16 7.65
C ASP A 8 -11.87 -12.69 7.92
N VAL A 9 -10.57 -12.35 7.99
CA VAL A 9 -10.12 -10.96 8.15
C VAL A 9 -9.85 -10.37 6.78
N LEU A 10 -10.65 -9.37 6.42
CA LEU A 10 -10.58 -8.69 5.13
C LEU A 10 -10.31 -7.21 5.31
N PHE A 11 -9.54 -6.64 4.39
CA PHE A 11 -9.25 -5.21 4.32
C PHE A 11 -9.63 -4.64 2.96
N MET A 12 -10.13 -3.42 2.92
CA MET A 12 -10.54 -2.74 1.69
C MET A 12 -10.18 -1.26 1.74
N GLN A 13 -9.42 -0.79 0.75
CA GLN A 13 -9.36 0.63 0.42
C GLN A 13 -10.56 0.97 -0.48
N LYS A 14 -11.56 1.65 0.09
CA LYS A 14 -12.73 2.16 -0.62
C LYS A 14 -12.39 3.51 -1.27
N HIS A 15 -13.34 4.09 -2.01
CA HIS A 15 -13.20 5.44 -2.56
C HIS A 15 -12.85 6.44 -1.45
N TRP A 16 -13.63 6.46 -0.37
CA TRP A 16 -13.25 7.04 0.92
C TRP A 16 -13.23 5.91 1.94
N ASP A 17 -12.31 5.98 2.90
CA ASP A 17 -12.11 5.05 4.01
C ASP A 17 -11.23 3.83 3.70
N VAL A 18 -10.44 3.46 4.70
CA VAL A 18 -9.91 2.10 4.82
C VAL A 18 -10.85 1.31 5.72
N MET A 19 -11.34 0.18 5.24
CA MET A 19 -12.32 -0.65 5.94
C MET A 19 -11.71 -2.00 6.31
N ARG A 20 -12.14 -2.54 7.45
CA ARG A 20 -11.83 -3.88 7.93
C ARG A 20 -13.11 -4.68 8.19
N SER A 21 -13.08 -5.96 7.88
CA SER A 21 -14.05 -6.94 8.33
C SER A 21 -13.31 -8.04 9.09
N ASP A 22 -13.94 -8.54 10.15
CA ASP A 22 -13.44 -9.64 10.99
C ASP A 22 -14.32 -10.91 10.87
N ASP A 23 -15.29 -10.90 9.97
CA ASP A 23 -16.33 -11.93 9.79
C ASP A 23 -16.57 -12.32 8.32
N GLY A 24 -15.51 -12.28 7.51
CA GLY A 24 -15.56 -12.71 6.10
C GLY A 24 -16.37 -11.76 5.20
N GLY A 25 -16.51 -10.50 5.60
CA GLY A 25 -17.24 -9.47 4.86
C GLY A 25 -18.71 -9.32 5.25
N GLY A 26 -19.17 -9.98 6.32
CA GLY A 26 -20.52 -9.84 6.87
C GLY A 26 -20.79 -8.46 7.46
N SER A 27 -19.79 -7.88 8.13
CA SER A 27 -19.80 -6.53 8.67
C SER A 27 -18.45 -5.83 8.45
N TRP A 28 -18.49 -4.51 8.31
CA TRP A 28 -17.33 -3.68 8.04
C TRP A 28 -17.27 -2.50 9.00
N ARG A 29 -16.07 -2.17 9.45
CA ARG A 29 -15.77 -0.99 10.26
C ARG A 29 -14.63 -0.20 9.63
N GLU A 30 -14.70 1.11 9.77
CA GLU A 30 -13.63 2.01 9.35
C GLU A 30 -12.39 1.81 10.25
N VAL A 31 -11.21 1.86 9.62
CA VAL A 31 -9.89 1.77 10.25
C VAL A 31 -8.89 2.80 9.69
N SER A 32 -9.39 3.90 9.13
CA SER A 32 -8.58 4.98 8.55
C SER A 32 -7.68 5.66 9.59
N GLY A 33 -8.17 5.83 10.82
CA GLY A 33 -7.38 6.27 11.96
C GLY A 33 -6.60 7.57 11.73
N ASN A 34 -5.28 7.51 11.89
CA ASN A 34 -4.36 8.65 11.77
C ASN A 34 -3.79 8.88 10.36
N LEU A 35 -4.36 8.29 9.31
CA LEU A 35 -3.92 8.56 7.93
C LEU A 35 -4.05 10.05 7.58
N PRO A 36 -3.15 10.61 6.76
CA PRO A 36 -3.24 12.02 6.32
C PRO A 36 -4.39 12.26 5.32
N SER A 37 -4.91 11.18 4.74
CA SER A 37 -6.03 11.13 3.80
C SER A 37 -6.60 9.72 3.85
N ASP A 38 -7.92 9.61 3.77
CA ASP A 38 -8.65 8.34 3.64
C ASP A 38 -8.85 7.92 2.17
N PHE A 39 -8.37 8.75 1.22
CA PHE A 39 -8.49 8.54 -0.21
C PHE A 39 -7.25 7.82 -0.76
N GLY A 40 -7.46 6.75 -1.51
CA GLY A 40 -6.39 5.92 -2.06
C GLY A 40 -6.93 4.81 -2.98
N PHE A 41 -6.02 4.03 -3.55
CA PHE A 41 -6.38 2.90 -4.41
C PHE A 41 -5.86 1.55 -3.92
N PRO A 42 -4.54 1.36 -3.72
CA PRO A 42 -4.02 0.04 -3.40
C PRO A 42 -4.21 -0.29 -1.91
N ILE A 43 -4.36 -1.59 -1.65
CA ILE A 43 -4.23 -2.15 -0.31
C ILE A 43 -3.61 -3.55 -0.39
N ALA A 44 -2.61 -3.82 0.44
CA ALA A 44 -1.96 -5.12 0.51
C ALA A 44 -1.80 -5.58 1.96
N VAL A 45 -1.66 -6.88 2.18
CA VAL A 45 -1.40 -7.47 3.50
C VAL A 45 -0.04 -8.16 3.43
N HIS A 46 0.76 -8.03 4.48
CA HIS A 46 2.04 -8.71 4.62
C HIS A 46 1.87 -10.24 4.50
N ALA A 47 2.83 -10.96 3.92
CA ALA A 47 2.69 -12.39 3.66
C ALA A 47 2.69 -13.28 4.90
N HIS A 48 3.32 -12.82 5.99
CA HIS A 48 3.52 -13.59 7.23
C HIS A 48 2.85 -12.98 8.46
N GLU A 49 2.25 -11.79 8.33
CA GLU A 49 1.73 -11.01 9.45
C GLU A 49 0.31 -10.53 9.12
N PRO A 50 -0.74 -11.23 9.56
CA PRO A 50 -2.11 -11.01 9.10
C PRO A 50 -2.72 -9.66 9.49
N GLU A 51 -2.13 -8.98 10.47
CA GLU A 51 -2.54 -7.64 10.92
C GLU A 51 -1.65 -6.53 10.32
N THR A 52 -0.61 -6.90 9.55
CA THR A 52 0.25 -5.93 8.88
C THR A 52 -0.29 -5.59 7.50
N VAL A 53 -0.76 -4.36 7.34
CA VAL A 53 -1.43 -3.87 6.13
C VAL A 53 -0.76 -2.62 5.59
N TYR A 54 -0.82 -2.47 4.27
CA TYR A 54 -0.20 -1.36 3.56
C TYR A 54 -1.20 -0.63 2.67
N VAL A 55 -1.13 0.70 2.66
CA VAL A 55 -1.91 1.57 1.78
C VAL A 55 -1.03 2.70 1.22
N VAL A 56 -1.49 3.35 0.15
CA VAL A 56 -0.85 4.54 -0.40
C VAL A 56 -1.89 5.66 -0.53
N PRO A 57 -2.01 6.55 0.48
CA PRO A 57 -2.93 7.66 0.45
C PRO A 57 -2.54 8.71 -0.60
N ILE A 58 -3.54 9.26 -1.26
CA ILE A 58 -3.45 10.42 -2.17
C ILE A 58 -4.41 11.52 -1.70
N LYS A 59 -4.26 12.72 -2.24
CA LYS A 59 -4.85 13.94 -1.66
C LYS A 59 -6.38 13.96 -1.73
N SER A 60 -6.98 13.67 -2.89
CA SER A 60 -8.44 13.59 -3.04
C SER A 60 -8.85 12.95 -4.37
N ASP A 61 -10.16 12.82 -4.60
CA ASP A 61 -10.79 12.39 -5.85
C ASP A 61 -10.58 13.37 -7.02
N SER A 62 -10.26 14.64 -6.72
CA SER A 62 -9.90 15.65 -7.72
C SER A 62 -8.39 15.81 -7.90
N GLU A 63 -7.59 15.43 -6.89
CA GLU A 63 -6.15 15.63 -6.82
C GLU A 63 -5.45 14.29 -6.60
N HIS A 64 -5.18 13.57 -7.69
CA HIS A 64 -4.58 12.23 -7.68
C HIS A 64 -3.05 12.23 -7.48
N PHE A 65 -2.58 12.79 -6.37
CA PHE A 65 -1.18 12.75 -5.97
C PHE A 65 -1.00 12.69 -4.44
N PRO A 66 0.15 12.22 -3.92
CA PRO A 66 0.39 12.11 -2.48
C PRO A 66 0.22 13.42 -1.71
N PRO A 67 -0.32 13.38 -0.48
CA PRO A 67 -0.36 14.55 0.39
C PRO A 67 1.03 15.19 0.54
N ASP A 68 1.06 16.52 0.52
CA ASP A 68 2.27 17.36 0.55
C ASP A 68 3.26 17.15 -0.62
N GLY A 69 2.87 16.43 -1.69
CA GLY A 69 3.79 16.07 -2.77
C GLY A 69 4.90 15.11 -2.30
N LYS A 70 4.62 14.27 -1.30
CA LYS A 70 5.58 13.31 -0.74
C LYS A 70 5.02 11.90 -0.82
N LEU A 71 5.66 11.04 -1.61
CA LEU A 71 5.26 9.65 -1.73
C LEU A 71 5.60 8.91 -0.42
N ARG A 72 4.59 8.29 0.16
CA ARG A 72 4.71 7.49 1.38
C ARG A 72 3.82 6.27 1.24
N VAL A 73 4.37 5.10 1.56
CA VAL A 73 3.55 3.92 1.84
C VAL A 73 3.23 3.97 3.33
N TYR A 74 1.98 3.78 3.71
CA TYR A 74 1.62 3.69 5.12
C TYR A 74 1.47 2.23 5.51
N ARG A 75 2.05 1.87 6.65
CA ARG A 75 1.93 0.53 7.25
C ARG A 75 1.16 0.64 8.54
N SER A 76 0.22 -0.27 8.78
CA SER A 76 -0.29 -0.55 10.12
C SER A 76 0.09 -1.96 10.49
N ARG A 77 0.45 -2.20 11.76
CA ARG A 77 0.73 -3.54 12.32
C ARG A 77 -0.40 -4.04 13.24
N THR A 78 -1.45 -3.25 13.38
CA THR A 78 -2.62 -3.48 14.23
C THR A 78 -3.89 -3.74 13.41
N GLY A 79 -3.75 -3.91 12.10
CA GLY A 79 -4.85 -4.04 11.16
C GLY A 79 -5.65 -2.75 10.98
N GLY A 80 -4.95 -1.62 10.98
CA GLY A 80 -5.47 -0.27 10.79
C GLY A 80 -5.47 0.57 12.09
N ASP A 81 -6.15 1.71 12.05
CA ASP A 81 -6.26 2.75 13.09
C ASP A 81 -4.95 3.48 13.44
N GLU A 82 -3.85 2.74 13.60
CA GLU A 82 -2.50 3.28 13.80
C GLU A 82 -1.62 2.96 12.59
N TRP A 83 -1.24 4.01 11.88
CA TRP A 83 -0.45 3.95 10.66
C TRP A 83 0.85 4.72 10.81
N GLU A 84 1.94 4.11 10.35
CA GLU A 84 3.26 4.74 10.27
C GLU A 84 3.63 5.04 8.82
N PRO A 85 4.19 6.23 8.53
CA PRO A 85 4.66 6.57 7.20
C PRO A 85 6.02 5.92 6.92
N LEU A 86 6.09 5.10 5.87
CA LEU A 86 7.31 4.52 5.33
C LEU A 86 7.85 5.44 4.22
N THR A 87 9.04 6.00 4.43
CA THR A 87 9.53 7.13 3.61
C THR A 87 10.95 6.98 3.10
N LYS A 88 11.78 6.14 3.74
CA LYS A 88 13.21 6.07 3.48
C LYS A 88 13.48 5.52 2.08
N GLY A 89 13.94 6.39 1.18
CA GLY A 89 14.21 6.06 -0.23
C GLY A 89 13.09 6.43 -1.22
N LEU A 90 11.94 6.92 -0.72
CA LEU A 90 10.86 7.45 -1.55
C LEU A 90 10.96 8.97 -1.72
N PRO A 91 10.47 9.57 -2.83
CA PRO A 91 10.47 11.02 -3.03
C PRO A 91 9.70 11.78 -1.93
N GLN A 92 10.37 12.68 -1.23
CA GLN A 92 9.80 13.45 -0.11
C GLN A 92 9.52 14.93 -0.45
N GLN A 93 9.49 15.28 -1.73
CA GLN A 93 9.09 16.59 -2.25
C GLN A 93 8.77 16.47 -3.75
N ASP A 94 7.95 17.41 -4.25
CA ASP A 94 7.63 17.57 -5.67
C ASP A 94 7.17 16.27 -6.38
N CYS A 95 6.51 15.37 -5.66
CA CYS A 95 6.05 14.09 -6.15
C CYS A 95 4.55 14.12 -6.46
N TYR A 96 4.23 14.28 -7.76
CA TYR A 96 2.85 14.40 -8.26
C TYR A 96 2.43 13.20 -9.12
N VAL A 97 2.67 11.99 -8.60
CA VAL A 97 2.29 10.71 -9.23
C VAL A 97 1.15 10.05 -8.47
N ASN A 98 0.49 9.05 -9.05
CA ASN A 98 -0.49 8.22 -8.35
C ASN A 98 0.02 6.76 -8.27
N VAL A 99 -0.55 5.97 -7.35
CA VAL A 99 -0.38 4.50 -7.30
C VAL A 99 -1.76 3.89 -7.51
N LEU A 100 -1.92 3.14 -8.60
CA LEU A 100 -3.21 2.55 -8.97
C LEU A 100 -3.51 1.29 -8.15
N ARG A 101 -4.77 0.84 -8.19
CA ARG A 101 -5.31 -0.23 -7.34
C ARG A 101 -4.49 -1.50 -7.38
N ASP A 102 -4.09 -1.91 -8.59
CA ASP A 102 -3.35 -3.16 -8.83
C ASP A 102 -1.84 -2.92 -8.95
N ALA A 103 -1.37 -1.69 -8.69
CA ALA A 103 0.03 -1.30 -8.78
C ALA A 103 0.79 -1.47 -7.46
N MET A 104 0.32 -2.35 -6.58
CA MET A 104 0.99 -2.72 -5.34
C MET A 104 0.96 -4.23 -5.17
N ALA A 105 2.11 -4.80 -4.83
CA ALA A 105 2.24 -6.23 -4.57
C ALA A 105 3.17 -6.50 -3.39
N VAL A 106 3.01 -7.69 -2.82
CA VAL A 106 3.78 -8.19 -1.68
C VAL A 106 4.25 -9.60 -2.02
N ASP A 107 5.53 -9.90 -1.80
CA ASP A 107 6.07 -11.25 -2.00
C ASP A 107 5.99 -12.11 -0.73
N ALA A 108 6.31 -13.41 -0.87
CA ALA A 108 6.29 -14.38 0.21
C ALA A 108 7.68 -14.79 0.71
N LEU A 109 8.73 -14.00 0.44
CA LEU A 109 10.07 -14.24 1.00
C LEU A 109 10.04 -14.05 2.52
N ASP A 110 10.99 -14.67 3.25
CA ASP A 110 11.09 -14.55 4.72
C ASP A 110 11.16 -13.08 5.15
N ALA A 111 12.03 -12.31 4.48
CA ALA A 111 12.00 -10.86 4.52
C ALA A 111 11.03 -10.37 3.44
N CYS A 112 9.76 -10.23 3.84
CA CYS A 112 8.66 -9.90 2.95
C CYS A 112 8.94 -8.61 2.15
N GLY A 113 8.96 -8.73 0.82
CA GLY A 113 9.12 -7.62 -0.08
C GLY A 113 7.81 -6.90 -0.37
N VAL A 114 7.89 -5.57 -0.54
CA VAL A 114 6.76 -4.71 -0.90
C VAL A 114 7.12 -3.88 -2.13
N TYR A 115 6.22 -3.83 -3.10
CA TYR A 115 6.48 -3.24 -4.41
C TYR A 115 5.36 -2.26 -4.76
N VAL A 116 5.72 -1.06 -5.24
CA VAL A 116 4.76 -0.04 -5.68
C VAL A 116 5.13 0.52 -7.04
N GLY A 117 4.20 0.48 -7.97
CA GLY A 117 4.27 1.08 -9.30
C GLY A 117 3.55 2.41 -9.34
N THR A 118 4.16 3.40 -9.97
CA THR A 118 3.61 4.76 -10.06
C THR A 118 3.13 5.08 -11.47
N THR A 119 2.16 5.98 -11.58
CA THR A 119 1.72 6.52 -12.89
C THR A 119 2.81 7.35 -13.58
N GLY A 120 3.87 7.73 -12.86
CA GLY A 120 5.07 8.37 -13.40
C GLY A 120 6.10 7.42 -14.03
N GLY A 121 5.84 6.11 -14.03
CA GLY A 121 6.70 5.12 -14.69
C GLY A 121 7.82 4.56 -13.82
N GLN A 122 7.81 4.82 -12.51
CA GLN A 122 8.75 4.21 -11.56
C GLN A 122 8.12 2.99 -10.87
N VAL A 123 8.95 1.97 -10.63
CA VAL A 123 8.64 0.87 -9.70
C VAL A 123 9.64 0.94 -8.55
N TYR A 124 9.12 1.09 -7.33
CA TYR A 124 9.90 1.04 -6.10
C TYR A 124 9.72 -0.33 -5.44
N ALA A 125 10.79 -0.83 -4.84
CA ALA A 125 10.79 -2.06 -4.06
C ALA A 125 11.40 -1.82 -2.69
N SER A 126 10.85 -2.49 -1.70
CA SER A 126 11.43 -2.71 -0.38
C SER A 126 11.64 -4.22 -0.20
N ALA A 127 12.78 -4.61 0.35
CA ALA A 127 13.11 -5.99 0.70
C ALA A 127 13.11 -6.22 2.22
N ASP A 128 12.49 -5.31 2.98
CA ASP A 128 12.49 -5.25 4.44
C ASP A 128 11.14 -4.76 4.96
N ALA A 129 10.04 -5.31 4.43
CA ALA A 129 8.67 -5.03 4.86
C ALA A 129 8.27 -3.53 4.83
N GLY A 130 8.93 -2.75 3.97
CA GLY A 130 8.69 -1.34 3.75
C GLY A 130 9.63 -0.38 4.51
N ASP A 131 10.59 -0.87 5.28
CA ASP A 131 11.48 -0.01 6.09
C ASP A 131 12.46 0.82 5.22
N THR A 132 12.93 0.27 4.10
CA THR A 132 13.75 0.95 3.09
C THR A 132 13.26 0.67 1.67
N TRP A 133 13.34 1.69 0.81
CA TRP A 133 12.88 1.62 -0.57
C TRP A 133 13.99 1.96 -1.55
N ALA A 134 13.98 1.32 -2.71
CA ALA A 134 14.81 1.66 -3.84
C ALA A 134 14.00 1.62 -5.14
N PRO A 135 14.24 2.54 -6.10
CA PRO A 135 13.71 2.40 -7.44
C PRO A 135 14.43 1.25 -8.15
N ILE A 136 13.68 0.23 -8.59
CA ILE A 136 14.22 -0.90 -9.35
C ILE A 136 13.99 -0.74 -10.85
N VAL A 137 13.00 0.07 -11.24
CA VAL A 137 12.73 0.44 -12.63
C VAL A 137 12.32 1.91 -12.69
N ARG A 138 12.69 2.59 -13.78
CA ARG A 138 12.35 3.99 -14.07
C ARG A 138 11.98 4.13 -15.54
N ASP A 139 11.34 5.26 -15.87
CA ASP A 139 11.10 5.70 -17.25
C ASP A 139 10.20 4.77 -18.08
N LEU A 140 9.30 4.04 -17.41
CA LEU A 140 8.20 3.33 -18.08
C LEU A 140 7.06 4.28 -18.44
N PRO A 141 6.13 3.84 -19.32
CA PRO A 141 4.76 4.37 -19.30
C PRO A 141 4.12 4.21 -17.90
N ALA A 142 2.95 4.82 -17.71
CA ALA A 142 2.21 4.69 -16.45
C ALA A 142 2.05 3.21 -16.05
N VAL A 143 2.50 2.87 -14.83
CA VAL A 143 2.40 1.50 -14.31
C VAL A 143 0.97 1.28 -13.82
N LEU A 144 0.24 0.40 -14.52
CA LEU A 144 -1.16 0.10 -14.19
C LEU A 144 -1.28 -1.01 -13.15
N SER A 145 -0.36 -1.96 -13.17
CA SER A 145 -0.32 -3.09 -12.26
C SER A 145 1.13 -3.53 -12.01
N VAL A 146 1.36 -4.08 -10.82
CA VAL A 146 2.59 -4.73 -10.39
C VAL A 146 2.18 -6.07 -9.76
N GLU A 147 2.83 -7.14 -10.19
CA GLU A 147 2.65 -8.48 -9.64
C GLU A 147 4.02 -9.07 -9.34
N VAL A 148 4.09 -9.94 -8.34
CA VAL A 148 5.34 -10.57 -7.91
C VAL A 148 5.19 -12.07 -7.82
N GLN A 149 6.30 -12.76 -8.08
CA GLN A 149 6.39 -14.20 -7.98
C GLN A 149 7.71 -14.58 -7.34
N THR A 150 7.64 -15.36 -6.25
CA THR A 150 8.81 -16.01 -5.67
C THR A 150 9.13 -17.26 -6.49
N LEU A 151 10.37 -17.38 -6.94
CA LEU A 151 10.86 -18.54 -7.67
C LEU A 151 11.53 -19.54 -6.69
N PRO A 152 11.50 -20.85 -6.99
CA PRO A 152 12.17 -21.89 -6.19
C PRO A 152 13.70 -21.73 -6.12
#